data_AF-A0A8J3WPF1-F1
#
_entry.id   AF-A0A8J3WPF1-F1
#
_cell.length_a   1.000
_cell.length_b   1.000
_cell.length_c   1.000
_cell.angle_alpha   90.00
_cell.angle_beta   90.00
_cell.angle_gamma   90.00
#
_symmetry.space_group_name_H-M   'P 1'
#
loop_
_entity.id
_entity.type
_entity.pdbx_description
1 polymer ?
#
loop_
_entity_poly.entity_id
_entity_poly.type
_entity_poly.pdbx_seq_one_letter_code
_entity_poly.pdbx_strand_id
1 'polypeptide(L)'
;MPQTLNSQVVKSRRLVASEQELREAIDRELPAAGLGDLVIMGGHFMLFEDPQTGRLTPGVIEEQREETMRRRIAGRVGVFPGYTWRMSVELLRGYAAAGADVRLLLLVNDWQYVPAGDRPASELRAEFFAGMSALPSSYEKALCDAGLTGDIVLPSRKHPLAFPETWLKYRFQKAADRLVRAGRLEKRYLDTGRRDTEVAFLDAEGNYRTLISCGITGCAGEITEMVSEVYRAGHRNLLIFAPGECLHPVETGVDIALSLYDLPGMRVVVADPGGSGEMTHDEIYDKLVTVSTFRR
;
A
#
# COMPACT_ATOMS: atom_id res chain seq x y z
N MET A 1 -22.19 23.29 23.37
CA MET A 1 -20.99 23.11 22.51
C MET A 1 -21.47 22.58 21.17
N PRO A 2 -21.06 23.16 20.04
CA PRO A 2 -21.59 22.77 18.74
C PRO A 2 -21.07 21.37 18.40
N GLN A 3 -22.00 20.46 18.10
CA GLN A 3 -21.71 19.16 17.49
C GLN A 3 -21.01 19.45 16.16
N THR A 4 -19.70 19.20 16.09
CA THR A 4 -19.01 19.03 14.82
C THR A 4 -19.71 17.90 14.10
N LEU A 5 -20.33 18.22 12.96
CA LEU A 5 -20.80 17.24 11.99
C LEU A 5 -19.61 16.35 11.65
N ASN A 6 -19.54 15.17 12.28
CA ASN A 6 -18.72 14.07 11.78
C ASN A 6 -19.28 13.75 10.39
N SER A 7 -18.69 14.30 9.34
CA SER A 7 -18.92 13.72 8.01
C SER A 7 -18.56 12.24 8.13
N GLN A 8 -19.43 11.33 7.70
CA GLN A 8 -19.12 9.90 7.74
C GLN A 8 -18.29 9.56 6.51
N VAL A 9 -17.36 8.61 6.64
CA VAL A 9 -16.67 8.05 5.47
C VAL A 9 -17.68 7.27 4.64
N VAL A 10 -17.90 7.69 3.40
CA VAL A 10 -18.82 7.01 2.48
C VAL A 10 -18.06 5.88 1.79
N LYS A 11 -18.65 4.68 1.77
CA LYS A 11 -18.06 3.47 1.20
C LYS A 11 -18.95 2.87 0.12
N SER A 12 -18.35 2.47 -0.99
CA SER A 12 -19.00 1.62 -2.00
C SER A 12 -18.10 0.41 -2.27
N ARG A 13 -18.72 -0.71 -2.67
CA ARG A 13 -18.03 -1.94 -3.03
C ARG A 13 -18.66 -2.55 -4.28
N ARG A 14 -17.84 -3.11 -5.16
CA ARG A 14 -18.24 -3.86 -6.35
C ARG A 14 -17.39 -5.12 -6.48
N LEU A 15 -17.97 -6.17 -7.06
CA LEU A 15 -17.24 -7.33 -7.55
C LEU A 15 -17.17 -7.27 -9.08
N VAL A 16 -16.04 -7.64 -9.65
CA VAL A 16 -15.78 -7.68 -11.09
C VAL A 16 -15.11 -8.99 -11.48
N ALA A 17 -15.36 -9.46 -12.68
CA ALA A 17 -14.97 -10.79 -13.17
C ALA A 17 -13.88 -10.76 -14.25
N SER A 18 -13.33 -9.59 -14.57
CA SER A 18 -12.25 -9.46 -15.57
C SER A 18 -11.43 -8.19 -15.36
N GLU A 19 -10.25 -8.15 -15.98
CA GLU A 19 -9.40 -6.95 -15.98
C GLU A 19 -10.10 -5.75 -16.64
N GLN A 20 -10.87 -5.99 -17.70
CA GLN A 20 -11.64 -4.94 -18.34
C GLN A 20 -12.68 -4.35 -17.38
N GLU A 21 -13.45 -5.21 -16.71
CA GLU A 21 -14.44 -4.76 -15.74
C GLU A 21 -13.80 -4.04 -14.54
N LEU A 22 -12.60 -4.47 -14.12
CA LEU A 22 -11.80 -3.77 -13.12
C LEU A 22 -11.45 -2.35 -13.56
N ARG A 23 -10.93 -2.18 -14.78
CA ARG A 23 -10.60 -0.86 -15.33
C ARG A 23 -11.84 0.03 -15.45
N GLU A 24 -12.95 -0.51 -15.95
CA GLU A 24 -14.23 0.21 -16.03
C GLU A 24 -14.77 0.61 -14.64
N ALA A 25 -14.55 -0.22 -13.62
CA ALA A 25 -14.91 0.13 -12.26
C ALA A 25 -14.03 1.26 -11.70
N ILE A 26 -12.72 1.22 -11.95
CA ILE A 26 -11.78 2.28 -11.56
C ILE A 26 -12.16 3.60 -12.24
N ASP A 27 -12.37 3.61 -13.55
CA ASP A 27 -12.71 4.83 -14.32
C ASP A 27 -14.04 5.45 -13.89
N ARG A 28 -14.98 4.64 -13.42
CA ARG A 28 -16.24 5.14 -12.86
C ARG A 28 -16.04 5.87 -11.54
N GLU A 29 -15.17 5.35 -10.68
CA GLU A 29 -14.92 5.93 -9.35
C GLU A 29 -13.89 7.07 -9.41
N LEU A 30 -13.02 7.08 -10.42
CA LEU A 30 -11.99 8.06 -10.72
C LEU A 30 -12.15 8.55 -12.18
N PRO A 31 -13.20 9.33 -12.51
CA PRO A 31 -13.36 9.80 -13.88
C PRO A 31 -12.20 10.72 -14.27
N ALA A 32 -11.50 10.39 -15.35
CA ALA A 32 -10.30 11.13 -15.79
C ALA A 32 -10.58 12.63 -16.05
N ALA A 33 -11.74 12.93 -16.63
CA ALA A 33 -12.16 14.30 -16.89
C ALA A 33 -12.36 15.07 -15.57
N GLY A 34 -11.51 16.07 -15.33
CA GLY A 34 -11.61 16.96 -14.17
C GLY A 34 -11.18 16.34 -12.84
N LEU A 35 -10.48 15.20 -12.85
CA LEU A 35 -9.99 14.55 -11.62
C LEU A 35 -9.01 15.44 -10.83
N GLY A 36 -8.23 16.26 -11.54
CA GLY A 36 -7.21 17.14 -10.99
C GLY A 36 -5.89 16.42 -10.74
N ASP A 37 -5.90 15.43 -9.86
CA ASP A 37 -4.71 14.65 -9.48
C ASP A 37 -5.03 13.16 -9.34
N LEU A 38 -4.01 12.29 -9.42
CA LEU A 38 -4.13 10.88 -9.09
C LEU A 38 -2.78 10.28 -8.66
N VAL A 39 -2.76 9.66 -7.49
CA VAL A 39 -1.66 8.79 -7.07
C VAL A 39 -2.09 7.33 -7.26
N ILE A 40 -1.29 6.51 -7.92
CA ILE A 40 -1.51 5.07 -8.01
C ILE A 40 -0.40 4.34 -7.25
N MET A 41 -0.79 3.62 -6.19
CA MET A 41 0.05 2.64 -5.53
C MET A 41 -0.08 1.31 -6.27
N GLY A 42 1.02 0.86 -6.87
CA GLY A 42 1.12 -0.42 -7.57
C GLY A 42 2.57 -0.89 -7.61
N GLY A 43 2.78 -2.13 -7.99
CA GLY A 43 4.10 -2.75 -7.97
C GLY A 43 4.66 -2.97 -6.56
N HIS A 44 3.78 -3.04 -5.56
CA HIS A 44 4.17 -3.40 -4.20
C HIS A 44 4.95 -4.71 -4.18
N PHE A 45 6.15 -4.68 -3.60
CA PHE A 45 6.98 -5.88 -3.46
C PHE A 45 7.55 -6.01 -2.06
N MET A 46 7.89 -7.25 -1.71
CA MET A 46 8.57 -7.60 -0.47
C MET A 46 10.07 -7.75 -0.72
N LEU A 47 10.91 -7.50 0.29
CA LEU A 47 12.34 -7.79 0.21
C LEU A 47 12.63 -9.24 0.60
N PHE A 48 13.49 -9.90 -0.17
CA PHE A 48 13.98 -11.25 0.11
C PHE A 48 15.50 -11.21 0.26
N GLU A 49 16.04 -12.00 1.19
CA GLU A 49 17.48 -12.25 1.22
C GLU A 49 17.87 -13.21 0.09
N ASP A 50 18.83 -12.77 -0.73
CA ASP A 50 19.55 -13.61 -1.68
C ASP A 50 20.61 -14.44 -0.95
N PRO A 51 20.48 -15.79 -0.93
CA PRO A 51 21.40 -16.65 -0.22
C PRO A 51 22.82 -16.66 -0.81
N GLN A 52 23.00 -16.26 -2.07
CA GLN A 52 24.34 -16.20 -2.68
C GLN A 52 25.12 -14.96 -2.24
N THR A 53 24.43 -13.83 -2.09
CA THR A 53 25.07 -12.54 -1.79
C THR A 53 24.88 -12.09 -0.33
N GLY A 54 23.94 -12.69 0.40
CA GLY A 54 23.55 -12.26 1.75
C GLY A 54 22.94 -10.86 1.79
N ARG A 55 22.43 -10.37 0.64
CA ARG A 55 21.84 -9.04 0.47
C ARG A 55 20.35 -9.14 0.21
N LEU A 56 19.62 -8.07 0.49
CA LEU A 56 18.21 -7.99 0.13
C LEU A 56 18.05 -7.66 -1.36
N THR A 57 17.12 -8.35 -2.00
CA THR A 57 16.71 -8.16 -3.40
C THR A 57 15.18 -7.95 -3.47
N PRO A 58 14.67 -7.17 -4.45
CA PRO A 58 13.24 -7.01 -4.66
C PRO A 58 12.54 -8.34 -4.96
N GLY A 59 11.40 -8.59 -4.33
CA GLY A 59 10.54 -9.74 -4.56
C GLY A 59 9.73 -9.65 -5.84
N VAL A 60 10.39 -9.41 -6.97
CA VAL A 60 9.80 -9.27 -8.30
C VAL A 60 10.40 -10.35 -9.20
N ILE A 61 9.56 -11.20 -9.81
CA ILE A 61 10.01 -12.37 -10.58
C ILE A 61 10.92 -11.95 -11.72
N GLU A 62 10.57 -10.86 -12.41
CA GLU A 62 11.29 -10.32 -13.56
C GLU A 62 12.70 -9.83 -13.23
N GLU A 63 12.99 -9.52 -11.96
CA GLU A 63 14.32 -9.06 -11.52
C GLU A 63 15.27 -10.21 -11.15
N GLN A 64 14.76 -11.43 -11.00
CA GLN A 64 15.55 -12.55 -10.51
C GLN A 64 16.20 -13.33 -11.64
N ARG A 65 17.52 -13.50 -11.54
CA ARG A 65 18.33 -14.32 -12.46
C ARG A 65 18.32 -15.80 -12.08
N GLU A 66 18.42 -16.08 -10.78
CA GLU A 66 18.52 -17.44 -10.26
C GLU A 66 17.15 -18.12 -10.17
N GLU A 67 17.03 -19.31 -10.77
CA GLU A 67 15.78 -20.07 -10.84
C GLU A 67 15.21 -20.43 -9.46
N THR A 68 16.08 -20.68 -8.48
CA THR A 68 15.67 -20.96 -7.09
C THR A 68 14.97 -19.76 -6.46
N MET A 69 15.51 -18.56 -6.66
CA MET A 69 14.92 -17.31 -6.16
C MET A 69 13.64 -16.96 -6.92
N ARG A 70 13.64 -17.14 -8.25
CA ARG A 70 12.44 -17.00 -9.10
C ARG A 70 11.28 -17.84 -8.57
N ARG A 71 11.51 -19.14 -8.31
CA ARG A 71 10.48 -20.05 -7.77
C ARG A 71 10.02 -19.64 -6.37
N ARG A 72 10.96 -19.23 -5.50
CA ARG A 72 10.64 -18.78 -4.14
C ARG A 72 9.72 -17.56 -4.17
N ILE A 73 10.03 -16.57 -5.01
CA ILE A 73 9.22 -15.36 -5.16
C ILE A 73 7.89 -15.70 -5.85
N ALA A 74 7.90 -16.50 -6.93
CA ALA A 74 6.67 -16.91 -7.60
C ALA A 74 5.68 -17.57 -6.63
N GLY A 75 6.12 -18.53 -5.81
CA GLY A 75 5.24 -19.18 -4.83
C GLY A 75 4.80 -18.31 -3.65
N ARG A 76 5.37 -17.11 -3.47
CA ARG A 76 5.07 -16.21 -2.35
C ARG A 76 4.34 -14.95 -2.74
N VAL A 77 4.61 -14.43 -3.92
CA VAL A 77 4.13 -13.12 -4.38
C VAL A 77 3.45 -13.21 -5.73
N GLY A 78 3.73 -14.26 -6.52
CA GLY A 78 3.18 -14.43 -7.85
C GLY A 78 3.57 -13.31 -8.80
N VAL A 79 2.73 -13.06 -9.80
CA VAL A 79 2.92 -11.98 -10.78
C VAL A 79 2.52 -10.60 -10.25
N PHE A 80 1.93 -10.52 -9.05
CA PHE A 80 1.31 -9.32 -8.52
C PHE A 80 2.16 -8.04 -8.63
N PRO A 81 3.45 -8.00 -8.24
CA PRO A 81 4.24 -6.77 -8.33
C PRO A 81 4.41 -6.30 -9.78
N GLY A 82 4.89 -7.17 -10.67
CA GLY A 82 5.08 -6.81 -12.08
C GLY A 82 3.77 -6.49 -12.80
N TYR A 83 2.71 -7.25 -12.51
CA TYR A 83 1.38 -7.06 -13.09
C TYR A 83 0.76 -5.71 -12.70
N THR A 84 0.68 -5.43 -11.40
CA THR A 84 0.08 -4.18 -10.92
C THR A 84 0.91 -2.95 -11.30
N TRP A 85 2.24 -3.07 -11.39
CA TRP A 85 3.07 -1.97 -11.90
C TRP A 85 2.72 -1.62 -13.35
N ARG A 86 2.64 -2.62 -14.24
CA ARG A 86 2.27 -2.40 -15.65
C ARG A 86 0.88 -1.80 -15.79
N MET A 87 -0.09 -2.33 -15.05
CA MET A 87 -1.46 -1.78 -15.01
C MET A 87 -1.46 -0.31 -14.55
N SER A 88 -0.74 0.01 -13.48
CA SER A 88 -0.61 1.40 -13.00
C SER A 88 -0.02 2.32 -14.07
N VAL A 89 1.06 1.91 -14.73
CA VAL A 89 1.71 2.70 -15.78
C VAL A 89 0.74 2.99 -16.94
N GLU A 90 -0.03 1.99 -17.37
CA GLU A 90 -1.02 2.16 -18.44
C GLU A 90 -2.16 3.11 -18.03
N LEU A 91 -2.68 2.97 -16.80
CA LEU A 91 -3.69 3.87 -16.26
C LEU A 91 -3.16 5.30 -16.21
N LEU A 92 -1.98 5.52 -15.64
CA LEU A 92 -1.36 6.83 -15.54
C LEU A 92 -1.19 7.49 -16.90
N ARG A 93 -0.80 6.74 -17.93
CA ARG A 93 -0.71 7.28 -19.29
C ARG A 93 -2.06 7.84 -19.75
N GLY A 94 -3.15 7.13 -19.47
CA GLY A 94 -4.51 7.57 -19.76
C GLY A 94 -4.90 8.84 -18.99
N TYR A 95 -4.70 8.85 -17.67
CA TYR A 95 -5.03 10.00 -16.81
C TYR A 95 -4.17 11.24 -17.13
N ALA A 96 -2.89 11.06 -17.42
CA ALA A 96 -2.00 12.14 -17.83
C ALA A 96 -2.42 12.73 -19.18
N ALA A 97 -2.79 11.89 -20.15
CA ALA A 97 -3.32 12.34 -21.44
C ALA A 97 -4.64 13.13 -21.29
N ALA A 98 -5.42 12.85 -20.24
CA ALA A 98 -6.62 13.60 -19.88
C ALA A 98 -6.34 14.87 -19.05
N GLY A 99 -5.07 15.17 -18.74
CA GLY A 99 -4.64 16.40 -18.06
C GLY A 99 -4.60 16.34 -16.53
N ALA A 100 -4.67 15.15 -15.91
CA ALA A 100 -4.47 15.01 -14.47
C ALA A 100 -2.97 15.09 -14.10
N ASP A 101 -2.64 15.64 -12.93
CA ASP A 101 -1.31 15.47 -12.31
C ASP A 101 -1.23 14.08 -11.70
N VAL A 102 -0.38 13.23 -12.25
CA VAL A 102 -0.36 11.82 -11.89
C VAL A 102 0.97 11.39 -11.27
N ARG A 103 0.91 10.50 -10.27
CA ARG A 103 2.09 9.98 -9.57
C ARG A 103 2.00 8.48 -9.33
N LEU A 104 3.16 7.82 -9.29
CA LEU A 104 3.30 6.44 -8.80
C LEU A 104 3.74 6.43 -7.35
N LEU A 105 3.16 5.56 -6.54
CA LEU A 105 3.65 5.28 -5.19
C LEU A 105 4.18 3.84 -5.13
N LEU A 106 5.47 3.68 -4.91
CA LEU A 106 6.09 2.38 -4.69
C LEU A 106 6.17 2.07 -3.19
N LEU A 107 5.31 1.19 -2.70
CA LEU A 107 5.38 0.67 -1.32
C LEU A 107 6.31 -0.55 -1.28
N VAL A 108 7.25 -0.58 -0.35
CA VAL A 108 8.18 -1.71 -0.18
C VAL A 108 7.98 -2.34 1.19
N ASN A 109 7.54 -3.60 1.22
CA ASN A 109 7.53 -4.40 2.44
C ASN A 109 8.94 -4.87 2.75
N ASP A 110 9.58 -4.15 3.66
CA ASP A 110 10.98 -4.31 4.01
C ASP A 110 11.19 -5.11 5.30
N TRP A 111 10.19 -5.86 5.79
CA TRP A 111 10.28 -6.55 7.09
C TRP A 111 9.84 -7.99 7.11
N GLN A 112 8.87 -8.40 6.27
CA GLN A 112 8.21 -9.70 6.42
C GLN A 112 9.13 -10.90 6.15
N TYR A 113 10.03 -10.78 5.17
CA TYR A 113 10.97 -11.84 4.78
C TYR A 113 12.44 -11.45 4.94
N VAL A 114 12.71 -10.41 5.74
CA VAL A 114 14.07 -10.02 6.09
C VAL A 114 14.55 -10.91 7.25
N PRO A 115 15.65 -11.63 7.09
CA PRO A 115 16.17 -12.54 8.11
C PRO A 115 16.59 -11.78 9.37
N ALA A 116 16.52 -12.47 10.51
CA ALA A 116 17.07 -12.03 11.78
C ALA A 116 18.25 -12.93 12.22
N GLY A 117 18.95 -13.54 11.25
CA GLY A 117 20.07 -14.45 11.48
C GLY A 117 21.33 -13.70 11.92
N ASP A 118 22.48 -14.04 11.32
CA ASP A 118 23.79 -13.51 11.72
C ASP A 118 23.93 -11.99 11.53
N ARG A 119 23.07 -11.39 10.69
CA ARG A 119 23.05 -9.95 10.40
C ARG A 119 21.75 -9.30 10.90
N PRO A 120 21.82 -8.14 11.58
CA PRO A 120 20.63 -7.41 11.97
C PRO A 120 19.77 -6.98 10.77
N ALA A 121 18.47 -7.26 10.81
CA ALA A 121 17.52 -6.84 9.78
C ALA A 121 17.53 -5.32 9.50
N SER A 122 17.89 -4.49 10.48
CA SER A 122 18.05 -3.03 10.29
C SER A 122 19.22 -2.68 9.38
N GLU A 123 20.33 -3.41 9.46
CA GLU A 123 21.51 -3.18 8.62
C GLU A 123 21.22 -3.56 7.17
N LEU A 124 20.63 -4.75 6.97
CA LEU A 124 20.23 -5.24 5.65
C LEU A 124 19.27 -4.28 4.94
N ARG A 125 18.26 -3.76 5.64
CA ARG A 125 17.36 -2.73 5.11
C ARG A 125 18.08 -1.44 4.77
N ALA A 126 18.97 -0.97 5.64
CA ALA A 126 19.71 0.27 5.42
C ALA A 126 20.60 0.17 4.17
N GLU A 127 21.28 -0.96 3.97
CA GLU A 127 22.08 -1.26 2.78
C GLU A 127 21.22 -1.28 1.51
N PHE A 128 20.07 -1.95 1.55
CA PHE A 128 19.15 -1.98 0.41
C PHE A 128 18.73 -0.57 -0.02
N PHE A 129 18.20 0.24 0.90
CA PHE A 129 17.73 1.59 0.55
C PHE A 129 18.87 2.57 0.25
N ALA A 130 20.07 2.37 0.81
CA ALA A 130 21.23 3.15 0.41
C ALA A 130 21.68 2.82 -1.03
N GLY A 131 21.50 1.57 -1.47
CA GLY A 131 21.82 1.11 -2.82
C GLY A 131 20.71 1.32 -3.85
N MET A 132 19.48 1.60 -3.44
CA MET A 132 18.33 1.79 -4.33
C MET A 132 18.32 3.19 -4.95
N SER A 133 19.22 3.43 -5.89
CA SER A 133 19.28 4.69 -6.66
C SER A 133 18.36 4.74 -7.88
N ALA A 134 17.77 3.60 -8.24
CA ALA A 134 16.92 3.40 -9.42
C ALA A 134 15.75 2.47 -9.06
N LEU A 135 14.71 2.47 -9.89
CA LEU A 135 13.63 1.49 -9.77
C LEU A 135 14.12 0.10 -10.24
N PRO A 136 13.40 -0.98 -9.92
CA PRO A 136 13.63 -2.27 -10.56
C PRO A 136 13.67 -2.14 -12.09
N SER A 137 14.54 -2.90 -12.75
CA SER A 137 14.82 -2.72 -14.18
C SER A 137 13.59 -2.95 -15.06
N SER A 138 12.75 -3.93 -14.69
CA SER A 138 11.46 -4.18 -15.34
C SER A 138 10.46 -3.04 -15.15
N TYR A 139 10.54 -2.33 -14.02
CA TYR A 139 9.66 -1.19 -13.71
C TYR A 139 10.07 0.03 -14.52
N GLU A 140 11.38 0.30 -14.63
CA GLU A 140 11.92 1.36 -15.50
C GLU A 140 11.60 1.12 -16.96
N LYS A 141 11.74 -0.14 -17.41
CA LYS A 141 11.37 -0.52 -18.76
C LYS A 141 9.89 -0.23 -19.04
N ALA A 142 9.00 -0.63 -18.13
CA ALA A 142 7.56 -0.37 -18.29
C ALA A 142 7.25 1.13 -18.38
N LEU A 143 7.91 1.97 -17.57
CA LEU A 143 7.78 3.43 -17.66
C LEU A 143 8.25 3.95 -19.02
N CYS A 144 9.44 3.54 -19.46
CA CYS A 144 10.03 3.95 -20.72
C CYS A 144 9.14 3.57 -21.91
N ASP A 145 8.64 2.34 -21.93
CA ASP A 145 7.73 1.83 -22.98
C ASP A 145 6.41 2.64 -23.04
N ALA A 146 5.99 3.25 -21.93
CA ALA A 146 4.84 4.14 -21.86
C ALA A 146 5.16 5.62 -22.10
N GLY A 147 6.42 5.98 -22.37
CA GLY A 147 6.87 7.37 -22.54
C GLY A 147 6.92 8.17 -21.23
N LEU A 148 7.00 7.50 -20.08
CA LEU A 148 7.10 8.09 -18.75
C LEU A 148 8.54 7.95 -18.21
N THR A 149 8.89 8.74 -17.20
CA THR A 149 10.19 8.63 -16.53
C THR A 149 10.04 8.46 -15.02
N GLY A 150 11.14 8.15 -14.32
CA GLY A 150 11.11 7.89 -12.88
C GLY A 150 10.71 9.10 -12.01
N ASP A 151 10.70 10.31 -12.57
CA ASP A 151 10.25 11.54 -11.91
C ASP A 151 8.76 11.54 -11.52
N ILE A 152 7.99 10.62 -12.10
CA ILE A 152 6.58 10.41 -11.76
C ILE A 152 6.39 9.70 -10.43
N VAL A 153 7.44 9.08 -9.88
CA VAL A 153 7.37 8.41 -8.58
C VAL A 153 7.28 9.45 -7.47
N LEU A 154 6.22 9.37 -6.67
CA LEU A 154 6.02 10.18 -5.48
C LEU A 154 7.10 9.81 -4.44
N PRO A 155 7.96 10.76 -4.04
CA PRO A 155 8.93 10.49 -2.98
C PRO A 155 8.22 10.42 -1.62
N SER A 156 8.74 9.56 -0.75
CA SER A 156 8.43 9.67 0.68
C SER A 156 9.45 10.60 1.35
N ARG A 157 9.18 11.02 2.59
CA ARG A 157 10.19 11.73 3.39
C ARG A 157 11.38 10.86 3.77
N LYS A 158 11.29 9.53 3.57
CA LYS A 158 12.34 8.57 3.93
C LYS A 158 13.21 8.20 2.73
N HIS A 159 12.65 8.13 1.53
CA HIS A 159 13.35 7.67 0.34
C HIS A 159 12.77 8.33 -0.93
N PRO A 160 13.61 8.75 -1.90
CA PRO A 160 13.15 9.46 -3.10
C PRO A 160 12.31 8.58 -4.05
N LEU A 161 12.46 7.25 -3.99
CA LEU A 161 11.79 6.33 -4.93
C LEU A 161 10.77 5.40 -4.29
N ALA A 162 10.60 5.44 -2.97
CA ALA A 162 9.80 4.42 -2.29
C ALA A 162 9.25 4.87 -0.94
N PHE A 163 8.23 4.16 -0.48
CA PHE A 163 7.68 4.19 0.86
C PHE A 163 8.08 2.88 1.57
N PRO A 164 9.10 2.87 2.45
CA PRO A 164 9.41 1.70 3.24
C PRO A 164 8.32 1.46 4.30
N GLU A 165 7.77 0.25 4.36
CA GLU A 165 6.71 -0.10 5.31
C GLU A 165 7.16 0.06 6.76
N THR A 166 8.39 -0.34 7.10
CA THR A 166 8.88 -0.19 8.48
C THR A 166 8.94 1.27 8.92
N TRP A 167 9.25 2.18 8.01
CA TRP A 167 9.20 3.61 8.30
C TRP A 167 7.76 4.08 8.58
N LEU A 168 6.78 3.62 7.80
CA LEU A 168 5.36 3.89 8.04
C LEU A 168 4.89 3.31 9.37
N LYS A 169 5.28 2.07 9.71
CA LYS A 169 5.00 1.46 11.04
C LYS A 169 5.49 2.35 12.18
N TYR A 170 6.76 2.74 12.14
CA TYR A 170 7.35 3.56 13.21
C TYR A 170 6.69 4.94 13.30
N ARG A 171 6.27 5.52 12.18
CA ARG A 171 5.49 6.76 12.19
C ARG A 171 4.13 6.56 12.82
N PHE A 172 3.43 5.50 12.45
CA PHE A 172 2.12 5.19 13.00
C PHE A 172 2.20 4.95 14.51
N GLN A 173 3.19 4.19 15.01
CA GLN A 173 3.41 4.01 16.45
C GLN A 173 3.56 5.35 17.19
N LYS A 174 4.38 6.27 16.65
CA LYS A 174 4.56 7.61 17.22
C LYS A 174 3.29 8.46 17.13
N ALA A 175 2.49 8.29 16.08
CA ALA A 175 1.20 8.95 15.96
C ALA A 175 0.20 8.38 16.96
N ALA A 176 0.13 7.06 17.09
CA ALA A 176 -0.77 6.33 17.97
C ALA A 176 -0.58 6.75 19.43
N ASP A 177 0.65 6.89 19.92
CA ASP A 177 0.91 7.39 21.28
C ASP A 177 0.29 8.77 21.53
N ARG A 178 0.35 9.67 20.54
CA ARG A 178 -0.26 11.00 20.63
C ARG A 178 -1.78 10.92 20.55
N LEU A 179 -2.32 10.07 19.68
CA LEU A 179 -3.74 9.89 19.47
C LEU A 179 -4.43 9.22 20.68
N VAL A 180 -3.76 8.28 21.35
CA VAL A 180 -4.20 7.70 22.62
C VAL A 180 -4.29 8.78 23.70
N ARG A 181 -3.26 9.62 23.85
CA ARG A 181 -3.29 10.74 24.81
C ARG A 181 -4.40 11.76 24.51
N ALA A 182 -4.76 11.92 23.24
CA ALA A 182 -5.85 12.78 22.80
C ALA A 182 -7.23 12.11 22.88
N GLY A 183 -7.33 10.86 23.34
CA GLY A 183 -8.60 10.12 23.43
C GLY A 183 -9.21 9.72 22.08
N ARG A 184 -8.40 9.69 21.01
CA ARG A 184 -8.85 9.31 19.65
C ARG A 184 -8.57 7.86 19.28
N LEU A 185 -7.71 7.20 20.06
CA LEU A 185 -7.47 5.76 20.02
C LEU A 185 -7.54 5.22 21.45
N GLU A 186 -7.94 3.96 21.59
CA GLU A 186 -7.98 3.29 22.88
C GLU A 186 -6.78 2.37 23.05
N LYS A 187 -6.13 2.47 24.21
CA LYS A 187 -5.08 1.54 24.62
C LYS A 187 -5.62 0.59 25.67
N ARG A 188 -5.57 -0.71 25.37
CA ARG A 188 -6.01 -1.79 26.26
C ARG A 188 -4.81 -2.63 26.70
N TYR A 189 -4.90 -3.19 27.90
CA TYR A 189 -3.96 -4.18 28.40
C TYR A 189 -4.58 -5.56 28.21
N LEU A 190 -3.81 -6.51 27.68
CA LEU A 190 -4.27 -7.87 27.47
C LEU A 190 -4.04 -8.72 28.72
N ASP A 191 -4.98 -9.63 29.00
CA ASP A 191 -4.94 -10.53 30.15
C ASP A 191 -3.83 -11.60 30.04
N THR A 192 -3.22 -11.73 28.85
CA THR A 192 -2.22 -12.76 28.51
C THR A 192 -0.82 -12.49 29.07
N GLY A 193 -0.55 -11.30 29.63
CA GLY A 193 0.75 -10.97 30.19
C GLY A 193 0.85 -9.56 30.79
N ARG A 194 1.78 -9.37 31.73
CA ARG A 194 1.93 -8.11 32.51
C ARG A 194 2.28 -6.84 31.70
N ARG A 195 2.50 -6.93 30.38
CA ARG A 195 2.88 -5.80 29.50
C ARG A 195 2.29 -5.85 28.08
N ASP A 196 1.45 -6.82 27.78
CA ASP A 196 0.85 -6.91 26.45
C ASP A 196 -0.22 -5.83 26.32
N THR A 197 -0.10 -5.00 25.29
CA THR A 197 -1.02 -3.90 25.05
C THR A 197 -1.49 -3.89 23.61
N GLU A 198 -2.74 -3.50 23.43
CA GLU A 198 -3.33 -3.25 22.14
C GLU A 198 -3.70 -1.77 22.02
N VAL A 199 -3.47 -1.21 20.84
CA VAL A 199 -4.02 0.10 20.47
C VAL A 199 -5.01 -0.13 19.34
N ALA A 200 -6.24 0.32 19.55
CA ALA A 200 -7.34 0.11 18.64
C ALA A 200 -8.06 1.43 18.33
N PHE A 201 -8.63 1.50 17.13
CA PHE A 201 -9.60 2.52 16.75
C PHE A 201 -11.00 2.00 17.09
N LEU A 202 -11.78 2.83 17.78
CA LEU A 202 -13.20 2.57 18.05
C LEU A 202 -14.01 3.26 16.96
N ASP A 203 -14.71 2.49 16.12
CA ASP A 203 -15.57 3.07 15.08
C ASP A 203 -16.90 3.60 15.66
N ALA A 204 -17.70 4.25 14.80
CA ALA A 204 -18.95 4.88 15.22
C ALA A 204 -19.99 3.85 15.73
N GLU A 205 -19.86 2.60 15.30
CA GLU A 205 -20.69 1.47 15.70
C GLU A 205 -20.19 0.79 16.99
N GLY A 206 -19.07 1.25 17.55
CA GLY A 206 -18.49 0.72 18.79
C GLY A 206 -17.63 -0.53 18.58
N ASN A 207 -17.22 -0.84 17.35
CA ASN A 207 -16.33 -1.96 17.08
C ASN A 207 -14.86 -1.55 17.23
N TYR A 208 -14.08 -2.44 17.85
CA TYR A 208 -12.65 -2.28 18.00
C TYR A 208 -11.92 -2.77 16.75
N ARG A 209 -11.06 -1.92 16.20
CA ARG A 209 -10.15 -2.27 15.11
C ARG A 209 -8.71 -2.14 15.57
N THR A 210 -8.08 -3.27 15.87
CA THR A 210 -6.72 -3.32 16.40
C THR A 210 -5.71 -2.85 15.34
N LEU A 211 -4.92 -1.85 15.70
CA LEU A 211 -3.89 -1.25 14.85
C LEU A 211 -2.48 -1.62 15.30
N ILE A 212 -2.30 -1.79 16.61
CA ILE A 212 -1.06 -2.23 17.24
C ILE A 212 -1.41 -3.33 18.21
N SER A 213 -0.75 -4.48 18.12
CA SER A 213 -0.83 -5.55 19.13
C SER A 213 0.57 -5.91 19.60
N CYS A 214 0.79 -5.93 20.91
CA CYS A 214 2.09 -6.16 21.54
C CYS A 214 3.23 -5.31 20.98
N GLY A 215 2.93 -4.06 20.63
CA GLY A 215 3.89 -3.11 20.06
C GLY A 215 4.16 -3.28 18.55
N ILE A 216 3.59 -4.29 17.90
CA ILE A 216 3.72 -4.51 16.45
C ILE A 216 2.55 -3.84 15.74
N THR A 217 2.85 -2.96 14.78
CA THR A 217 1.83 -2.32 13.94
C THR A 217 1.39 -3.31 12.86
N GLY A 218 0.09 -3.52 12.71
CA GLY A 218 -0.46 -4.29 11.59
C GLY A 218 -0.50 -3.49 10.29
N CYS A 219 -0.79 -4.15 9.16
CA CYS A 219 -0.81 -3.50 7.85
C CYS A 219 -1.76 -2.29 7.79
N ALA A 220 -2.87 -2.34 8.54
CA ALA A 220 -3.81 -1.21 8.63
C ALA A 220 -3.14 0.08 9.15
N GLY A 221 -2.21 0.01 10.11
CA GLY A 221 -1.50 1.19 10.62
C GLY A 221 -0.51 1.78 9.60
N GLU A 222 0.14 0.93 8.80
CA GLU A 222 1.03 1.37 7.71
C GLU A 222 0.26 2.11 6.62
N ILE A 223 -0.85 1.53 6.17
CA ILE A 223 -1.74 2.13 5.19
C ILE A 223 -2.33 3.44 5.75
N THR A 224 -2.67 3.47 7.05
CA THR A 224 -3.16 4.68 7.72
C THR A 224 -2.18 5.85 7.56
N GLU A 225 -0.89 5.61 7.80
CA GLU A 225 0.14 6.64 7.59
C GLU A 225 0.40 6.95 6.13
N MET A 226 0.40 5.94 5.25
CA MET A 226 0.65 6.13 3.82
C MET A 226 -0.38 7.09 3.22
N VAL A 227 -1.68 6.86 3.49
CA VAL A 227 -2.78 7.73 3.03
C VAL A 227 -2.60 9.15 3.58
N SER A 228 -2.18 9.29 4.84
CA SER A 228 -1.90 10.60 5.44
C SER A 228 -0.72 11.33 4.76
N GLU A 229 0.36 10.62 4.41
CA GLU A 229 1.50 11.21 3.70
C GLU A 229 1.14 11.63 2.28
N VAL A 230 0.33 10.84 1.56
CA VAL A 230 -0.22 11.21 0.23
C VAL A 230 -1.04 12.49 0.33
N TYR A 231 -1.95 12.56 1.31
CA TYR A 231 -2.78 13.76 1.53
C TYR A 231 -1.93 15.00 1.85
N ARG A 232 -0.92 14.84 2.71
CA ARG A 232 0.03 15.91 3.10
C ARG A 232 0.92 16.36 1.94
N ALA A 233 1.14 15.51 0.94
CA ALA A 233 1.82 15.86 -0.30
C ALA A 233 0.94 16.66 -1.26
N GLY A 234 -0.34 16.90 -0.91
CA GLY A 234 -1.27 17.72 -1.69
C GLY A 234 -2.25 16.91 -2.55
N HIS A 235 -2.13 15.58 -2.55
CA HIS A 235 -2.97 14.72 -3.37
C HIS A 235 -4.31 14.39 -2.70
N ARG A 236 -5.36 14.21 -3.50
CA ARG A 236 -6.72 13.92 -3.04
C ARG A 236 -7.31 12.66 -3.63
N ASN A 237 -6.76 12.15 -4.72
CA ASN A 237 -7.22 10.90 -5.32
C ASN A 237 -6.10 9.86 -5.25
N LEU A 238 -6.42 8.70 -4.67
CA LEU A 238 -5.48 7.59 -4.51
C LEU A 238 -6.12 6.29 -4.99
N LEU A 239 -5.43 5.55 -5.84
CA LEU A 239 -5.73 4.16 -6.17
C LEU A 239 -4.70 3.25 -5.50
N ILE A 240 -5.15 2.20 -4.82
CA ILE A 240 -4.30 1.21 -4.18
C ILE A 240 -4.61 -0.15 -4.79
N PHE A 241 -3.61 -0.76 -5.43
CA PHE A 241 -3.64 -2.18 -5.73
C PHE A 241 -3.13 -2.97 -4.53
N ALA A 242 -3.98 -3.79 -3.93
CA ALA A 242 -3.67 -4.59 -2.76
C ALA A 242 -3.88 -6.08 -3.07
N PRO A 243 -3.00 -7.00 -2.63
CA PRO A 243 -3.28 -8.42 -2.75
C PRO A 243 -4.59 -8.80 -2.06
N GLY A 244 -5.34 -9.76 -2.59
CA GLY A 244 -6.65 -10.15 -2.04
C GLY A 244 -6.61 -10.51 -0.54
N GLU A 245 -5.56 -11.19 -0.09
CA GLU A 245 -5.34 -11.51 1.33
C GLU A 245 -5.07 -10.29 2.22
N CYS A 246 -4.63 -9.18 1.62
CA CYS A 246 -4.34 -7.92 2.30
C CYS A 246 -5.50 -6.91 2.19
N LEU A 247 -6.55 -7.21 1.42
CA LEU A 247 -7.63 -6.27 1.13
C LEU A 247 -8.28 -5.71 2.39
N HIS A 248 -8.70 -6.59 3.32
CA HIS A 248 -9.39 -6.16 4.54
C HIS A 248 -8.51 -5.28 5.46
N PRO A 249 -7.24 -5.63 5.75
CA PRO A 249 -6.32 -4.72 6.44
C PRO A 249 -6.11 -3.37 5.74
N VAL A 250 -6.01 -3.37 4.40
CA VAL A 250 -5.82 -2.13 3.62
C VAL A 250 -7.06 -1.25 3.70
N GLU A 251 -8.25 -1.79 3.45
CA GLU A 251 -9.53 -1.09 3.59
C GLU A 251 -9.72 -0.52 4.99
N THR A 252 -9.35 -1.29 6.02
CA THR A 252 -9.39 -0.85 7.42
C THR A 252 -8.45 0.33 7.65
N GLY A 253 -7.22 0.27 7.12
CA GLY A 253 -6.27 1.38 7.23
C GLY A 253 -6.73 2.65 6.51
N VAL A 254 -7.36 2.52 5.34
CA VAL A 254 -7.95 3.65 4.61
C VAL A 254 -9.08 4.29 5.40
N ASP A 255 -10.03 3.51 5.88
CA ASP A 255 -11.18 3.99 6.66
C ASP A 255 -10.73 4.72 7.93
N ILE A 256 -9.75 4.15 8.62
CA ILE A 256 -9.14 4.74 9.80
C ILE A 256 -8.40 6.03 9.42
N ALA A 257 -7.61 6.08 8.35
CA ALA A 257 -6.97 7.33 7.93
C ALA A 257 -7.96 8.46 7.69
N LEU A 258 -9.02 8.20 6.94
CA LEU A 258 -10.03 9.20 6.60
C LEU A 258 -10.78 9.71 7.83
N SER A 259 -11.08 8.82 8.78
CA SER A 259 -11.79 9.15 10.03
C SER A 259 -10.88 9.78 11.09
N LEU A 260 -9.70 9.20 11.30
CA LEU A 260 -8.76 9.54 12.35
C LEU A 260 -7.89 10.76 12.00
N TYR A 261 -7.63 11.03 10.74
CA TYR A 261 -6.88 12.23 10.36
C TYR A 261 -7.72 13.35 9.80
N ASP A 262 -9.03 13.11 9.61
CA ASP A 262 -9.96 14.06 9.01
C ASP A 262 -9.37 14.64 7.72
N LEU A 263 -9.40 13.82 6.66
CA LEU A 263 -8.74 14.10 5.38
C LEU A 263 -9.78 14.58 4.34
N PRO A 264 -10.31 15.82 4.43
CA PRO A 264 -11.44 16.26 3.61
C PRO A 264 -11.13 16.26 2.12
N GLY A 265 -12.09 15.79 1.33
CA GLY A 265 -11.97 15.68 -0.12
C GLY A 265 -11.10 14.51 -0.58
N MET A 266 -10.55 13.71 0.34
CA MET A 266 -9.77 12.54 -0.03
C MET A 266 -10.70 11.43 -0.55
N ARG A 267 -10.36 10.92 -1.72
CA ARG A 267 -10.97 9.76 -2.36
C ARG A 267 -9.92 8.67 -2.50
N VAL A 268 -10.24 7.48 -2.01
CA VAL A 268 -9.36 6.31 -2.12
C VAL A 268 -10.13 5.17 -2.76
N VAL A 269 -9.60 4.62 -3.85
CA VAL A 269 -10.07 3.38 -4.47
C VAL A 269 -9.08 2.28 -4.09
N VAL A 270 -9.58 1.15 -3.59
CA VAL A 270 -8.80 -0.05 -3.30
C VAL A 270 -9.30 -1.15 -4.22
N ALA A 271 -8.39 -1.77 -4.95
CA ALA A 271 -8.68 -2.87 -5.85
C ALA A 271 -7.75 -4.06 -5.56
N ASP A 272 -8.26 -5.28 -5.64
CA ASP A 272 -7.48 -6.52 -5.51
C ASP A 272 -7.30 -7.26 -6.85
N PRO A 273 -6.34 -6.85 -7.69
CA PRO A 273 -6.11 -7.48 -8.99
C PRO A 273 -5.38 -8.82 -8.86
N GLY A 274 -5.74 -9.64 -7.87
CA GLY A 274 -5.11 -10.92 -7.54
C GLY A 274 -4.42 -10.96 -6.19
N GLY A 275 -4.20 -12.17 -5.68
CA GLY A 275 -3.51 -12.46 -4.43
C GLY A 275 -2.09 -13.00 -4.61
N SER A 276 -1.40 -13.21 -3.49
CA SER A 276 -0.06 -13.82 -3.49
C SER A 276 -0.05 -15.22 -4.09
N GLY A 277 0.89 -15.44 -5.02
CA GLY A 277 1.16 -16.75 -5.61
C GLY A 277 0.39 -17.06 -6.89
N GLU A 278 -0.52 -16.19 -7.31
CA GLU A 278 -1.20 -16.31 -8.60
C GLU A 278 -0.24 -15.97 -9.75
N MET A 279 -0.32 -16.73 -10.83
CA MET A 279 0.63 -16.71 -11.94
C MET A 279 0.02 -16.28 -13.27
N THR A 280 -1.32 -16.26 -13.37
CA THR A 280 -2.04 -15.92 -14.61
C THR A 280 -3.23 -15.02 -14.34
N HIS A 281 -3.72 -14.33 -15.37
CA HIS A 281 -4.93 -13.49 -15.25
C HIS A 281 -6.17 -14.34 -14.96
N ASP A 282 -6.26 -15.54 -15.53
CA ASP A 282 -7.40 -16.45 -15.29
C ASP A 282 -7.47 -16.83 -13.80
N GLU A 283 -6.34 -17.19 -13.18
CA GLU A 283 -6.27 -17.48 -11.74
C GLU A 283 -6.74 -16.31 -10.85
N ILE A 284 -6.47 -15.07 -11.29
CA ILE A 284 -6.84 -13.84 -10.59
C ILE A 284 -8.37 -13.62 -10.66
N TYR A 285 -8.92 -13.64 -11.87
CA TYR A 285 -10.30 -13.20 -12.10
C TYR A 285 -11.36 -14.29 -11.91
N ASP A 286 -10.97 -15.58 -11.91
CA ASP A 286 -11.86 -16.72 -11.60
C ASP A 286 -12.53 -16.60 -10.22
N LYS A 287 -11.92 -15.86 -9.28
CA LYS A 287 -12.42 -15.70 -7.91
C LYS A 287 -13.33 -14.50 -7.71
N LEU A 288 -13.59 -13.71 -8.76
CA LEU A 288 -14.06 -12.33 -8.69
C LEU A 288 -13.11 -11.45 -7.87
N VAL A 289 -12.89 -10.23 -8.34
CA VAL A 289 -12.09 -9.24 -7.63
C VAL A 289 -12.97 -8.10 -7.12
N THR A 290 -12.62 -7.57 -5.96
CA THR A 290 -13.24 -6.44 -5.29
C THR A 290 -12.66 -5.10 -5.71
N VAL A 291 -13.56 -4.13 -5.95
CA VAL A 291 -13.22 -2.71 -5.99
C VAL A 291 -14.02 -1.99 -4.90
N SER A 292 -13.32 -1.35 -3.99
CA SER A 292 -13.90 -0.58 -2.89
C SER A 292 -13.50 0.89 -3.00
N THR A 293 -14.45 1.81 -2.80
CA THR A 293 -14.16 3.25 -2.82
C THR A 293 -14.55 3.89 -1.50
N PHE A 294 -13.67 4.75 -0.99
CA PHE A 294 -13.81 5.50 0.24
C PHE A 294 -13.75 6.99 -0.07
N ARG A 295 -14.66 7.77 0.51
CA ARG A 295 -14.72 9.23 0.33
C ARG A 295 -14.88 9.94 1.67
N ARG A 296 -14.14 11.03 1.83
CA ARG A 296 -14.17 11.90 3.01
C ARG A 296 -14.62 13.32 2.68
#